data_AF-V7C3A6-F1
#
_entry.id   AF-V7C3A6-F1
#
_cell.length_a   1.000
_cell.length_b   1.000
_cell.length_c   1.000
_cell.angle_alpha   90.00
_cell.angle_beta   90.00
_cell.angle_gamma   90.00
#
_symmetry.space_group_name_H-M   'P 1'
#
loop_
_entity.id
_entity.type
_entity.pdbx_description
1 polymer ?
#
loop_
_entity_poly.entity_id
_entity_poly.type
_entity_poly.pdbx_seq_one_letter_code
_entity_poly.pdbx_strand_id
1 'polypeptide(L)'
;MEKKSISHYSSSQKILLVGEGDFSFSLCLARAFGTAKNMVATTLDTRGSLMVKYASASENMKELEVLGCTIVNEVDATKMAEHPLLKHQKFDRIIYNFPHAGFVGRENCIFQIELHKNLVRGFLQNAKRMLTFFGEIHITHKTKHPYTLGYQDVSKWGELGVRWRRRV
;
A
#
# COMPACT_ATOMS: atom_id res chain seq x y z
N MET A 1 6.95 -4.47 25.71
CA MET A 1 5.54 -4.30 25.29
C MET A 1 5.04 -5.62 24.75
N GLU A 2 3.80 -5.99 25.07
CA GLU A 2 3.16 -7.21 24.58
C GLU A 2 2.84 -7.13 23.07
N LYS A 3 2.95 -8.25 22.35
CA LYS A 3 2.66 -8.32 20.91
C LYS A 3 1.15 -8.19 20.69
N LYS A 4 0.73 -7.15 19.99
CA LYS A 4 -0.66 -6.98 19.55
C LYS A 4 -0.81 -7.41 18.11
N SER A 5 -1.96 -8.00 17.76
CA SER A 5 -2.23 -8.44 16.39
C SER A 5 -3.65 -8.11 15.97
N ILE A 6 -3.82 -7.80 14.69
CA ILE A 6 -5.11 -7.59 14.04
C ILE A 6 -5.10 -8.25 12.67
N SER A 7 -5.97 -9.24 12.48
CA SER A 7 -6.07 -10.02 11.25
C SER A 7 -4.73 -10.72 10.87
N HIS A 8 -3.97 -10.19 9.90
CA HIS A 8 -2.70 -10.77 9.40
C HIS A 8 -1.47 -9.93 9.78
N TYR A 9 -1.69 -8.91 10.60
CA TYR A 9 -0.71 -7.91 10.96
C TYR A 9 -0.46 -7.92 12.46
N SER A 10 0.77 -7.70 12.87
CA SER A 10 1.15 -7.62 14.28
C SER A 10 2.16 -6.52 14.52
N SER A 11 2.17 -6.02 15.76
CA SER A 11 3.07 -4.95 16.21
C SER A 11 4.56 -5.32 16.19
N SER A 12 4.91 -6.58 15.91
CA SER A 12 6.30 -7.04 15.74
C SER A 12 6.78 -7.06 14.28
N GLN A 13 5.90 -6.84 13.30
CA GLN A 13 6.25 -6.87 11.88
C GLN A 13 6.65 -5.48 11.40
N LYS A 14 7.66 -5.35 10.55
CA LYS A 14 7.94 -4.10 9.85
C LYS A 14 7.02 -3.94 8.64
N ILE A 15 6.21 -2.89 8.62
CA ILE A 15 5.10 -2.72 7.67
C ILE A 15 5.33 -1.49 6.78
N LEU A 16 5.21 -1.67 5.47
CA LEU A 16 5.11 -0.59 4.49
C LEU A 16 3.67 -0.48 3.98
N LEU A 17 3.07 0.71 4.09
CA LEU A 17 1.77 1.02 3.52
C LEU A 17 1.96 1.92 2.30
N VAL A 18 1.44 1.47 1.16
CA VAL A 18 1.69 2.09 -0.14
C VAL A 18 0.44 2.75 -0.68
N GLY A 19 0.57 4.00 -1.12
CA GLY A 19 -0.50 4.74 -1.77
C GLY A 19 -1.65 5.11 -0.84
N GLU A 20 -1.34 5.47 0.40
CA GLU A 20 -2.34 6.01 1.33
C GLU A 20 -2.91 7.33 0.77
N GLY A 21 -4.23 7.46 0.86
CA GLY A 21 -4.93 8.72 0.63
C GLY A 21 -4.97 9.55 1.90
N ASP A 22 -5.98 9.34 2.72
CA ASP A 22 -6.19 10.07 3.99
C ASP A 22 -5.50 9.45 5.21
N PHE A 23 -4.68 8.39 5.02
CA PHE A 23 -3.99 7.63 6.07
C PHE A 23 -4.88 6.89 7.08
N SER A 24 -6.19 6.81 6.85
CA SER A 24 -7.14 6.17 7.78
C SER A 24 -6.83 4.70 8.04
N PHE A 25 -6.39 3.94 7.03
CA PHE A 25 -6.02 2.54 7.17
C PHE A 25 -4.74 2.38 8.01
N SER A 26 -3.70 3.16 7.71
CA SER A 26 -2.48 3.21 8.53
C SER A 26 -2.80 3.53 9.99
N LEU A 27 -3.62 4.55 10.24
CA LEU A 27 -3.97 4.95 11.60
C LEU A 27 -4.77 3.87 12.34
N CYS A 28 -5.67 3.16 11.65
CA CYS A 28 -6.41 2.04 12.22
C CYS A 28 -5.46 0.94 12.74
N LEU A 29 -4.45 0.56 11.95
CA LEU A 29 -3.44 -0.41 12.38
C LEU A 29 -2.58 0.11 13.54
N ALA A 30 -2.14 1.37 13.46
CA ALA A 30 -1.35 2.00 14.50
C ALA A 30 -2.07 2.03 15.85
N ARG A 31 -3.36 2.39 15.87
CA ARG A 31 -4.21 2.37 17.05
C ARG A 31 -4.39 0.96 17.61
N ALA A 32 -4.64 -0.03 16.75
CA ALA A 32 -4.77 -1.43 17.15
C ALA A 32 -3.47 -1.97 17.79
N PHE A 33 -2.30 -1.55 17.29
CA PHE A 33 -1.01 -1.88 17.87
C PHE A 33 -0.63 -1.02 19.08
N GLY A 34 -1.25 0.14 19.24
CA GLY A 34 -0.85 1.17 20.21
C GLY A 34 0.51 1.81 19.90
N THR A 35 1.05 1.59 18.69
CA THR A 35 2.31 2.17 18.21
C THR A 35 2.41 2.01 16.70
N ALA A 36 3.20 2.87 16.06
CA ALA A 36 3.52 2.80 14.64
C ALA A 36 5.02 2.91 14.35
N LYS A 37 5.90 2.69 15.34
CA LYS A 37 7.37 2.79 15.18
C LYS A 37 7.96 1.87 14.11
N ASN A 38 7.27 0.77 13.84
CA ASN A 38 7.58 -0.25 12.86
C ASN A 38 6.84 -0.05 11.52
N MET A 39 6.16 1.07 11.33
CA MET A 39 5.32 1.35 10.17
C MET A 39 5.87 2.53 9.36
N VAL A 40 5.91 2.36 8.04
CA VAL A 40 6.17 3.42 7.07
C VAL A 40 4.91 3.58 6.23
N ALA A 41 4.26 4.74 6.28
CA ALA A 41 3.09 5.06 5.48
C ALA A 41 3.48 6.00 4.34
N THR A 42 3.10 5.65 3.11
CA THR A 42 3.52 6.38 1.92
C THR A 42 2.34 6.79 1.06
N THR A 43 2.49 7.91 0.36
CA THR A 43 1.51 8.40 -0.60
C THR A 43 2.21 8.81 -1.90
N LEU A 44 1.46 8.83 -3.01
CA LEU A 44 1.93 9.40 -4.27
C LEU A 44 1.86 10.94 -4.26
N ASP A 45 0.91 11.49 -3.50
CA ASP A 45 0.59 12.91 -3.47
C ASP A 45 1.58 13.69 -2.60
N THR A 46 1.79 14.98 -2.93
CA THR A 46 2.53 15.89 -2.05
C THR A 46 1.73 16.14 -0.77
N ARG A 47 2.41 16.45 0.33
CA ARG A 47 1.72 16.74 1.61
C ARG A 47 0.69 17.87 1.47
N GLY A 48 1.01 18.92 0.69
CA GLY A 48 0.08 20.02 0.42
C GLY A 48 -1.17 19.57 -0.34
N SER A 49 -1.01 18.74 -1.38
CA SER A 49 -2.15 18.23 -2.15
C SER A 49 -3.08 17.31 -1.33
N LEU A 50 -2.52 16.54 -0.40
CA LEU A 50 -3.31 15.71 0.51
C LEU A 50 -4.25 16.53 1.40
N MET A 51 -3.77 17.67 1.92
CA MET A 51 -4.58 18.56 2.77
C MET A 51 -5.81 19.11 2.03
N VAL A 52 -5.68 19.31 0.73
CA VAL A 52 -6.77 19.81 -0.13
C VAL A 52 -7.73 18.68 -0.49
N LYS A 53 -7.20 17.50 -0.81
CA LYS A 53 -7.99 16.35 -1.27
C LYS A 53 -8.77 15.65 -0.15
N TYR A 54 -8.23 15.63 1.06
CA TYR A 54 -8.73 14.80 2.16
C TYR A 54 -8.80 15.60 3.46
N ALA A 55 -10.01 15.97 3.88
CA ALA A 55 -10.23 16.75 5.10
C ALA A 55 -9.57 16.13 6.35
N SER A 56 -9.63 14.81 6.48
CA SER A 56 -9.09 14.08 7.63
C SER A 56 -7.59 13.74 7.54
N ALA A 57 -6.91 13.99 6.41
CA ALA A 57 -5.52 13.59 6.24
C ALA A 57 -4.59 14.29 7.25
N SER A 58 -4.85 15.55 7.57
CA SER A 58 -4.04 16.32 8.52
C SER A 58 -4.05 15.67 9.92
N GLU A 59 -5.25 15.41 10.43
CA GLU A 59 -5.46 14.83 11.76
C GLU A 59 -4.91 13.41 11.82
N ASN A 60 -5.17 12.60 10.79
CA ASN A 60 -4.69 11.24 10.73
C ASN A 60 -3.15 11.15 10.69
N MET A 61 -2.50 12.00 9.89
CA MET A 61 -1.04 12.06 9.83
C MET A 61 -0.43 12.52 11.15
N LYS A 62 -1.01 13.55 11.78
CA LYS A 62 -0.55 14.05 13.07
C LYS A 62 -0.57 12.96 14.13
N GLU A 63 -1.66 12.19 14.22
CA GLU A 63 -1.74 11.10 15.18
C GLU A 63 -0.78 9.94 14.84
N LEU A 64 -0.61 9.62 13.56
CA LEU A 64 0.37 8.63 13.12
C LEU A 64 1.80 9.02 13.52
N GLU A 65 2.18 10.28 13.31
CA GLU A 65 3.48 10.83 13.71
C GLU A 65 3.66 10.72 15.24
N VAL A 66 2.62 11.05 16.03
CA VAL A 66 2.61 10.88 17.50
C VAL A 66 2.80 9.41 17.91
N LEU A 67 2.20 8.48 17.19
CA LEU A 67 2.37 7.03 17.42
C LEU A 67 3.73 6.49 16.93
N GLY A 68 4.53 7.32 16.27
CA GLY A 68 5.88 7.02 15.80
C GLY A 68 5.98 6.52 14.35
N CYS A 69 4.93 6.68 13.55
CA CYS A 69 4.95 6.30 12.14
C CYS A 69 5.91 7.18 11.34
N THR A 70 6.65 6.56 10.41
CA THR A 70 7.38 7.32 9.38
C THR A 70 6.45 7.59 8.20
N ILE A 71 6.19 8.86 7.88
CA ILE A 71 5.40 9.26 6.72
C ILE A 71 6.34 9.69 5.60
N VAL A 72 6.13 9.15 4.39
CA VAL A 72 6.90 9.51 3.19
C VAL A 72 5.96 9.87 2.05
N ASN A 73 6.00 11.12 1.62
CA ASN A 73 5.20 11.62 0.50
C ASN A 73 5.92 11.38 -0.84
N GLU A 74 5.18 11.50 -1.94
CA GLU A 74 5.72 11.45 -3.32
C GLU A 74 6.43 10.12 -3.68
N VAL A 75 5.89 9.01 -3.17
CA VAL A 75 6.38 7.66 -3.46
C VAL A 75 5.58 7.03 -4.59
N ASP A 76 6.22 6.89 -5.75
CA ASP A 76 5.71 6.08 -6.86
C ASP A 76 5.87 4.58 -6.55
N ALA A 77 4.75 3.88 -6.43
CA ALA A 77 4.70 2.43 -6.15
C ALA A 77 5.49 1.60 -7.17
N THR A 78 5.66 2.08 -8.41
CA THR A 78 6.41 1.42 -9.47
C THR A 78 7.91 1.72 -9.45
N LYS A 79 8.37 2.57 -8.52
CA LYS A 79 9.78 2.96 -8.35
C LYS A 79 10.24 2.98 -6.88
N MET A 80 9.37 2.59 -5.96
CA MET A 80 9.59 2.72 -4.51
C MET A 80 10.82 1.99 -3.99
N ALA A 81 11.30 0.94 -4.68
CA ALA A 81 12.52 0.24 -4.30
C ALA A 81 13.80 1.08 -4.49
N GLU A 82 13.75 2.14 -5.31
CA GLU A 82 14.85 3.08 -5.50
C GLU A 82 14.68 4.37 -4.68
N HIS A 83 13.53 4.57 -4.04
CA HIS A 83 13.25 5.79 -3.31
C HIS A 83 14.31 6.03 -2.22
N PRO A 84 14.95 7.21 -2.11
CA PRO A 84 16.10 7.43 -1.24
C PRO A 84 15.85 7.03 0.23
N LEU A 85 14.63 7.24 0.72
CA LEU A 85 14.24 6.91 2.09
C LEU A 85 13.87 5.43 2.30
N LEU A 86 13.65 4.66 1.22
CA LEU A 86 13.14 3.27 1.27
C LEU A 86 14.12 2.23 0.72
N LYS A 87 15.04 2.61 -0.18
CA LYS A 87 15.89 1.69 -0.96
C LYS A 87 16.76 0.71 -0.18
N HIS A 88 17.01 0.98 1.10
CA HIS A 88 17.78 0.12 2.00
C HIS A 88 16.91 -0.60 3.04
N GLN A 89 15.60 -0.46 2.95
CA GLN A 89 14.66 -1.04 3.91
C GLN A 89 14.06 -2.35 3.37
N LYS A 90 13.93 -3.33 4.28
CA LYS A 90 13.15 -4.54 4.06
C LYS A 90 11.93 -4.56 4.97
N PHE A 91 10.86 -5.21 4.54
CA PHE A 91 9.56 -5.22 5.22
C PHE A 91 9.01 -6.64 5.31
N ASP A 92 8.36 -6.94 6.44
CA ASP A 92 7.63 -8.20 6.64
C ASP A 92 6.25 -8.16 5.98
N ARG A 93 5.67 -6.96 5.84
CA ARG A 93 4.39 -6.73 5.17
C ARG A 93 4.49 -5.50 4.28
N ILE A 94 4.12 -5.65 3.02
CA ILE A 94 3.94 -4.51 2.10
C ILE A 94 2.48 -4.52 1.66
N ILE A 95 1.74 -3.46 2.01
CA ILE A 95 0.29 -3.37 1.84
C ILE A 95 0.00 -2.30 0.79
N TYR A 96 -0.77 -2.66 -0.24
CA TYR A 96 -1.28 -1.71 -1.22
C TYR A 96 -2.79 -1.89 -1.41
N ASN A 97 -3.56 -0.96 -0.84
CA ASN A 97 -5.01 -1.01 -0.88
C ASN A 97 -5.54 -0.24 -2.09
N PHE A 98 -6.33 -0.92 -2.91
CA PHE A 98 -7.01 -0.40 -4.09
C PHE A 98 -6.08 0.36 -5.06
N PRO A 99 -5.03 -0.30 -5.61
CA PRO A 99 -4.14 0.31 -6.59
C PRO A 99 -4.93 0.94 -7.75
N HIS A 100 -4.68 2.21 -8.04
CA HIS A 100 -5.38 2.95 -9.08
C HIS A 100 -4.43 3.86 -9.86
N ALA A 101 -4.44 3.78 -11.19
CA ALA A 101 -3.52 4.50 -12.08
C ALA A 101 -4.01 5.93 -12.44
N GLY A 102 -5.02 6.43 -11.72
CA GLY A 102 -5.82 7.57 -12.15
C GLY A 102 -6.69 7.23 -13.37
N PHE A 103 -7.44 8.21 -13.87
CA PHE A 103 -8.21 8.07 -15.11
C PHE A 103 -7.62 8.95 -16.20
N VAL A 104 -7.21 8.32 -17.30
CA VAL A 104 -6.82 8.98 -18.55
C VAL A 104 -7.88 8.75 -19.61
N GLY A 105 -8.49 7.56 -19.61
CA GLY A 105 -9.63 7.20 -20.46
C GLY A 105 -10.85 6.77 -19.64
N ARG A 106 -11.87 6.25 -20.33
CA ARG A 106 -13.03 5.63 -19.67
C ARG A 106 -12.57 4.39 -18.90
N GLU A 107 -13.14 4.19 -17.72
CA GLU A 107 -12.78 3.11 -16.79
C GLU A 107 -12.78 1.71 -17.43
N ASN A 108 -13.66 1.46 -18.40
CA ASN A 108 -13.78 0.16 -19.07
C ASN A 108 -13.02 0.06 -20.40
N CYS A 109 -12.28 1.09 -20.84
CA CYS A 109 -11.52 0.98 -22.08
C CYS A 109 -10.25 0.15 -21.85
N ILE A 110 -9.84 -0.61 -22.88
CA ILE A 110 -8.68 -1.52 -22.80
C ILE A 110 -7.42 -0.78 -22.38
N PHE A 111 -7.22 0.44 -22.86
CA PHE A 111 -6.09 1.29 -22.48
C PHE A 111 -6.06 1.56 -20.97
N GLN A 112 -7.20 1.95 -20.38
CA GLN A 112 -7.29 2.23 -18.94
C GLN A 112 -7.08 0.95 -18.11
N ILE A 113 -7.62 -0.19 -18.56
CA ILE A 113 -7.39 -1.50 -17.93
C ILE A 113 -5.90 -1.87 -17.93
N GLU A 114 -5.20 -1.62 -19.04
CA GLU A 114 -3.77 -1.92 -19.15
C GLU A 114 -2.92 -1.00 -18.26
N LEU A 115 -3.30 0.27 -18.08
CA LEU A 115 -2.65 1.16 -17.11
C LEU A 115 -2.77 0.62 -15.67
N HIS A 116 -3.95 0.16 -15.26
CA HIS A 116 -4.14 -0.46 -13.94
C HIS A 116 -3.30 -1.72 -13.76
N LYS A 117 -3.23 -2.58 -14.78
CA LYS A 117 -2.38 -3.77 -14.77
C LYS A 117 -0.90 -3.41 -14.64
N ASN A 118 -0.43 -2.44 -15.41
CA ASN A 118 0.97 -2.02 -15.39
C ASN A 118 1.37 -1.41 -14.05
N LEU A 119 0.48 -0.64 -13.41
CA LEU A 119 0.69 -0.17 -12.04
C LEU A 119 0.91 -1.34 -11.07
N VAL A 120 0.03 -2.35 -11.10
CA VAL A 120 0.14 -3.50 -10.19
C VAL A 120 1.37 -4.35 -10.48
N ARG A 121 1.71 -4.56 -11.76
CA ARG A 121 2.96 -5.26 -12.15
C ARG A 121 4.20 -4.51 -11.65
N GLY A 122 4.27 -3.20 -11.88
CA GLY A 122 5.38 -2.37 -11.43
C GLY A 122 5.51 -2.36 -9.91
N PHE A 123 4.39 -2.26 -9.19
CA PHE A 123 4.35 -2.40 -7.74
C PHE A 123 4.89 -3.74 -7.27
N LEU A 124 4.41 -4.86 -7.82
CA LEU A 124 4.84 -6.20 -7.42
C LEU A 124 6.34 -6.41 -7.63
N GLN A 125 6.88 -5.93 -8.76
CA GLN A 125 8.31 -5.99 -9.05
C GLN A 125 9.14 -5.22 -8.00
N ASN A 126 8.68 -4.04 -7.58
CA ASN A 126 9.36 -3.24 -6.56
C ASN A 126 9.21 -3.85 -5.17
N ALA A 127 7.98 -4.23 -4.79
CA ALA A 127 7.66 -4.79 -3.49
C ALA A 127 8.47 -6.07 -3.21
N LYS A 128 8.60 -6.95 -4.22
CA LYS A 128 9.39 -8.19 -4.10
C LYS A 128 10.85 -7.91 -3.72
N ARG A 129 11.44 -6.83 -4.24
CA ARG A 129 12.81 -6.42 -3.93
C ARG A 129 12.94 -5.86 -2.51
N MET A 130 11.85 -5.55 -1.84
CA MET A 130 11.79 -4.93 -0.52
C MET A 130 11.29 -5.88 0.58
N LEU A 131 11.02 -7.15 0.28
CA LEU A 131 10.60 -8.14 1.27
C LEU A 131 11.75 -8.67 2.13
N THR A 132 11.46 -8.97 3.39
CA THR A 132 12.26 -9.88 4.22
C THR A 132 12.08 -11.33 3.74
N PHE A 133 12.85 -12.27 4.30
CA PHE A 133 12.79 -13.69 3.88
C PHE A 133 11.40 -14.32 4.03
N PHE A 134 10.64 -13.93 5.06
CA PHE A 134 9.25 -14.37 5.30
C PHE A 134 8.23 -13.24 5.04
N GLY A 135 8.62 -12.25 4.24
CA GLY A 135 7.79 -11.10 3.94
C GLY A 135 6.61 -11.45 3.03
N GLU A 136 5.49 -10.76 3.21
CA GLU A 136 4.28 -10.96 2.40
C GLU A 136 3.85 -9.64 1.74
N ILE A 137 3.42 -9.73 0.48
CA ILE A 137 2.78 -8.63 -0.24
C ILE A 137 1.27 -8.81 -0.19
N HIS A 138 0.57 -7.79 0.28
CA HIS A 138 -0.87 -7.77 0.44
C HIS A 138 -1.48 -6.70 -0.46
N ILE A 139 -2.27 -7.13 -1.43
CA ILE A 139 -3.02 -6.23 -2.31
C ILE A 139 -4.51 -6.43 -2.05
N THR A 140 -5.22 -5.33 -1.82
CA THR A 140 -6.68 -5.29 -1.82
C THR A 140 -7.15 -4.65 -3.12
N HIS A 141 -8.11 -5.24 -3.82
CA HIS A 141 -8.62 -4.71 -5.08
C HIS A 141 -10.15 -4.75 -5.10
N LYS A 142 -10.77 -3.76 -5.75
CA LYS A 142 -12.22 -3.76 -5.96
C LYS A 142 -12.60 -4.91 -6.88
N THR A 143 -13.69 -5.60 -6.57
CA THR A 143 -14.14 -6.78 -7.33
C THR A 143 -15.30 -6.49 -8.29
N LYS A 144 -15.73 -5.23 -8.40
CA LYS A 144 -16.82 -4.81 -9.28
C LYS A 144 -16.34 -4.59 -10.72
N HIS A 145 -17.18 -4.82 -11.73
CA HIS A 145 -16.87 -4.48 -13.13
C HIS A 145 -16.48 -2.98 -13.27
N PRO A 146 -15.48 -2.61 -14.10
CA PRO A 146 -14.72 -3.43 -15.05
C PRO A 146 -13.44 -4.08 -14.48
N TYR A 147 -13.15 -3.88 -13.19
CA TYR A 147 -11.95 -4.38 -12.51
C TYR A 147 -11.80 -5.91 -12.52
N THR A 148 -12.88 -6.63 -12.80
CA THR A 148 -12.89 -8.10 -13.01
C THR A 148 -12.23 -8.52 -14.32
N LEU A 149 -12.24 -7.67 -15.36
CA LEU A 149 -11.71 -7.98 -16.68
C LEU A 149 -10.17 -8.00 -16.71
N GLY A 150 -9.51 -7.30 -15.79
CA GLY A 150 -8.06 -7.19 -15.74
C GLY A 150 -7.32 -8.42 -15.23
N TYR A 151 -8.01 -9.41 -14.66
CA TYR A 151 -7.35 -10.33 -13.71
C TYR A 151 -7.75 -11.81 -13.82
N GLN A 152 -8.14 -12.27 -15.02
CA GLN A 152 -8.28 -13.71 -15.28
C GLN A 152 -6.95 -14.51 -15.18
N ASP A 153 -5.80 -13.83 -15.11
CA ASP A 153 -4.45 -14.44 -15.12
C ASP A 153 -3.66 -14.25 -13.80
N VAL A 154 -4.30 -13.76 -12.72
CA VAL A 154 -3.61 -13.46 -11.43
C VAL A 154 -3.30 -14.70 -10.61
N SER A 155 -4.05 -15.77 -10.83
CA SER A 155 -3.81 -17.09 -10.21
C SER A 155 -2.42 -17.64 -10.51
N LYS A 156 -1.76 -17.24 -11.61
CA LYS A 156 -0.38 -17.63 -11.95
C LYS A 156 0.72 -16.92 -11.13
N TRP A 157 0.38 -15.88 -10.36
CA TRP A 157 1.37 -15.11 -9.58
C TRP A 157 1.53 -15.58 -8.14
N GLY A 158 0.84 -16.68 -7.76
CA GLY A 158 0.94 -17.30 -6.44
C GLY A 158 2.33 -17.88 -6.11
N GLU A 159 3.19 -18.07 -7.11
CA GLU A 159 4.54 -18.62 -6.97
C GLU A 159 5.57 -17.63 -6.39
N LEU A 160 5.17 -16.38 -6.09
CA LEU A 160 6.09 -15.30 -5.70
C LEU A 160 6.01 -14.87 -4.22
N GLY A 161 5.39 -15.68 -3.33
CA GLY A 161 5.18 -15.27 -1.92
C GLY A 161 4.15 -14.15 -1.76
N VAL A 162 3.32 -13.93 -2.79
CA VAL A 162 2.29 -12.88 -2.83
C VAL A 162 0.98 -13.46 -2.31
N ARG A 163 0.47 -12.93 -1.20
CA ARG A 163 -0.83 -13.35 -0.65
C ARG A 163 -1.93 -12.40 -1.12
N TRP A 164 -2.69 -12.85 -2.11
CA TRP A 164 -3.84 -12.11 -2.64
C TRP A 164 -5.04 -12.22 -1.70
N ARG A 165 -5.71 -11.09 -1.44
CA ARG A 165 -7.02 -11.09 -0.79
C ARG A 165 -8.03 -10.30 -1.61
N ARG A 166 -9.06 -11.01 -2.07
CA ARG A 166 -10.28 -10.41 -2.61
C ARG A 166 -11.10 -9.88 -1.44
N ARG A 167 -11.44 -8.59 -1.44
CA ARG A 167 -12.50 -8.05 -0.59
C ARG A 167 -13.34 -7.09 -1.43
N VAL A 168 -14.65 -7.36 -1.37
CA VAL A 168 -15.82 -6.69 -1.97
C VAL A 168 -15.54 -5.37 -2.68
#